data_AF-A0A8X6XAM3-F1
#
_entry.id   AF-A0A8X6XAM3-F1
#
_cell.length_a   1.000
_cell.length_b   1.000
_cell.length_c   1.000
_cell.angle_alpha   90.00
_cell.angle_beta   90.00
_cell.angle_gamma   90.00
#
_symmetry.space_group_name_H-M   'P 1'
#
loop_
_entity.id
_entity.type
_entity.pdbx_description
1 polymer ?
#
loop_
_entity_poly.entity_id
_entity_poly.type
_entity_poly.pdbx_seq_one_letter_code
_entity_poly.pdbx_strand_id
1 'polypeptide(L)'
;MNFCQLNTNDTQRKTDELSSIFHTHNIHVDSLQKTKLNSELNLKVKGYTAIRKDRQNSSGGKIAFFVKTPDVKFVEIYQTSHSSLKDSTEVQ
;
A
#
# COMPACT_ATOMS: atom_id res chain seq x y z
N MET A 1 -2.78 18.41 -7.05
CA MET A 1 -2.30 17.15 -6.45
C MET A 1 -3.41 16.13 -6.60
N ASN A 2 -3.13 15.00 -7.25
CA ASN A 2 -4.15 14.04 -7.67
C ASN A 2 -3.95 12.72 -6.92
N PHE A 3 -5.01 12.23 -6.30
CA PHE A 3 -5.04 10.95 -5.60
C PHE A 3 -5.83 9.93 -6.40
N CYS A 4 -5.35 8.70 -6.43
CA CYS A 4 -6.04 7.58 -7.07
C CYS A 4 -6.13 6.39 -6.10
N GLN A 5 -7.23 5.64 -6.20
CA GLN A 5 -7.40 4.39 -5.48
C GLN A 5 -7.97 3.37 -6.46
N LEU A 6 -7.20 2.32 -6.71
CA LEU A 6 -7.53 1.30 -7.69
C LEU A 6 -7.55 -0.07 -7.04
N ASN A 7 -8.57 -0.85 -7.37
CA ASN A 7 -8.59 -2.27 -7.10
C ASN A 7 -8.34 -3.02 -8.40
N THR A 8 -7.17 -3.61 -8.56
CA THR A 8 -6.81 -4.26 -9.84
C THR A 8 -7.27 -5.69 -9.95
N ASN A 9 -7.64 -6.31 -8.82
CA ASN A 9 -7.97 -7.73 -8.71
C ASN A 9 -6.95 -8.62 -9.44
N ASP A 10 -5.68 -8.53 -9.01
CA ASP A 10 -4.45 -8.99 -9.69
C ASP A 10 -3.75 -7.93 -10.55
N THR A 11 -2.60 -7.46 -10.10
CA THR A 11 -1.79 -6.42 -10.77
C THR A 11 -0.78 -7.01 -11.75
N GLN A 12 -0.46 -8.31 -11.70
CA GLN A 12 0.65 -8.87 -12.49
C GLN A 12 0.48 -8.65 -14.01
N ARG A 13 -0.76 -8.55 -14.49
CA ARG A 13 -1.07 -8.40 -15.92
C ARG A 13 -1.34 -6.95 -16.36
N LYS A 14 -1.24 -5.97 -15.47
CA LYS A 14 -1.72 -4.58 -15.71
C LYS A 14 -0.67 -3.49 -15.45
N THR A 15 0.60 -3.84 -15.36
CA THR A 15 1.66 -2.89 -14.99
C THR A 15 1.80 -1.74 -15.98
N ASP A 16 1.69 -2.03 -17.27
CA ASP A 16 1.83 -1.03 -18.33
C ASP A 16 0.61 -0.10 -18.39
N GLU A 17 -0.59 -0.66 -18.20
CA GLU A 17 -1.83 0.09 -18.10
C GLU A 17 -1.82 1.03 -16.89
N LEU A 18 -1.35 0.55 -15.73
CA LEU A 18 -1.21 1.37 -14.52
C LEU A 18 -0.22 2.52 -14.72
N SER A 19 0.92 2.22 -15.34
CA SER A 19 1.91 3.25 -15.69
C SER A 19 1.28 4.32 -16.58
N SER A 20 0.53 3.90 -17.61
CA SER A 20 -0.19 4.82 -18.50
C SER A 20 -1.21 5.67 -17.75
N ILE A 21 -2.03 5.09 -16.87
CA ILE A 21 -3.00 5.81 -16.04
C ILE A 21 -2.29 6.86 -15.17
N PHE A 22 -1.20 6.47 -14.51
CA PHE A 22 -0.45 7.33 -13.60
C PHE A 22 0.15 8.55 -14.31
N HIS A 23 0.72 8.34 -15.50
CA HIS A 23 1.30 9.40 -16.29
C HIS A 23 0.24 10.28 -16.96
N THR A 24 -0.79 9.69 -17.58
CA THR A 24 -1.85 10.41 -18.29
C THR A 24 -2.65 11.32 -17.37
N HIS A 25 -2.99 10.84 -16.18
CA HIS A 25 -3.80 11.60 -15.22
C HIS A 25 -2.95 12.40 -14.22
N ASN A 26 -1.62 12.41 -14.39
CA ASN A 26 -0.69 13.08 -13.50
C ASN A 26 -0.94 12.71 -12.01
N ILE A 27 -1.04 11.41 -11.72
CA ILE A 27 -1.31 10.92 -10.36
C ILE A 27 -0.13 11.23 -9.45
N HIS A 28 -0.39 11.76 -8.25
CA HIS A 28 0.66 12.11 -7.29
C HIS A 28 0.80 11.02 -6.23
N VAL A 29 -0.33 10.47 -5.79
CA VAL A 29 -0.39 9.36 -4.85
C VAL A 29 -1.44 8.37 -5.34
N ASP A 30 -1.07 7.09 -5.41
CA ASP A 30 -2.00 6.01 -5.71
C ASP A 30 -1.99 4.96 -4.60
N SER A 31 -3.15 4.34 -4.39
CA SER A 31 -3.30 3.14 -3.56
C SER A 31 -3.88 1.98 -4.38
N LEU A 32 -3.06 0.96 -4.58
CA LEU A 32 -3.35 -0.24 -5.36
C LEU A 32 -3.72 -1.40 -4.43
N GLN A 33 -4.95 -1.88 -4.55
CA GLN A 33 -5.50 -2.93 -3.69
C GLN A 33 -5.67 -4.25 -4.44
N LYS A 34 -5.66 -5.35 -3.67
CA LYS A 34 -5.79 -6.73 -4.19
C LYS A 34 -4.77 -7.01 -5.30
N THR A 35 -3.51 -6.66 -5.03
CA THR A 35 -2.44 -6.69 -6.04
C THR A 35 -2.04 -8.10 -6.46
N LYS A 36 -2.22 -9.11 -5.59
CA LYS A 36 -1.83 -10.53 -5.79
C LYS A 36 -0.38 -10.71 -6.30
N LEU A 37 0.49 -9.74 -6.06
CA LEU A 37 1.90 -9.83 -6.39
C LEU A 37 2.56 -10.89 -5.51
N ASN A 38 3.38 -11.76 -6.10
CA ASN A 38 4.24 -12.63 -5.30
C ASN A 38 5.39 -11.79 -4.68
N SER A 39 6.06 -12.34 -3.67
CA SER A 39 7.15 -11.65 -2.97
C SER A 39 8.30 -11.26 -3.90
N GLU A 40 8.51 -12.03 -4.98
CA GLU A 40 9.60 -11.89 -5.95
C GLU A 40 9.36 -10.79 -7.00
N LEU A 41 8.10 -10.45 -7.31
CA LEU A 41 7.78 -9.40 -8.28
C LEU A 41 7.87 -8.01 -7.64
N ASN A 42 8.85 -7.23 -8.07
CA ASN A 42 8.94 -5.81 -7.77
C ASN A 42 8.14 -5.00 -8.81
N LEU A 43 6.97 -4.49 -8.43
CA LEU A 43 6.19 -3.57 -9.25
C LEU A 43 6.90 -2.20 -9.27
N LYS A 44 7.45 -1.82 -10.43
CA LYS A 44 8.14 -0.55 -10.63
C LYS A 44 7.38 0.32 -11.63
N VAL A 45 7.11 1.57 -11.26
CA VAL A 45 6.57 2.59 -12.17
C VAL A 45 7.58 3.73 -12.23
N LYS A 46 7.97 4.16 -13.44
CA LYS A 46 9.03 5.15 -13.62
C LYS A 46 8.63 6.49 -12.99
N GLY A 47 9.48 7.04 -12.12
CA GLY A 47 9.23 8.31 -11.44
C GLY A 47 8.32 8.20 -10.21
N TYR A 48 8.00 6.98 -9.78
CA TYR A 48 7.26 6.75 -8.54
C TYR A 48 8.08 5.89 -7.59
N THR A 49 8.03 6.24 -6.30
CA THR A 49 8.46 5.36 -5.23
C THR A 49 7.29 4.50 -4.81
N ALA A 50 7.50 3.18 -4.70
CA ALA A 50 6.48 2.22 -4.33
C ALA A 50 6.71 1.68 -2.91
N ILE A 51 5.65 1.62 -2.10
CA ILE A 51 5.62 0.81 -0.87
C ILE A 51 4.68 -0.34 -1.10
N ARG A 52 5.00 -1.51 -0.55
CA ARG A 52 4.09 -2.65 -0.52
C ARG A 52 3.95 -3.17 0.90
N LYS A 53 2.74 -3.59 1.26
CA LYS A 53 2.50 -4.40 2.47
C LYS A 53 1.89 -5.72 2.04
N ASP A 54 2.65 -6.79 2.27
CA ASP A 54 2.25 -8.17 1.94
C ASP A 54 1.61 -8.88 3.14
N ARG A 55 1.00 -10.04 2.89
CA ARG A 55 0.47 -10.92 3.94
C ARG A 55 1.58 -11.87 4.38
N GLN A 56 1.70 -12.13 5.69
CA GLN A 56 2.74 -13.01 6.24
C GLN A 56 2.65 -14.47 5.75
N ASN A 57 1.45 -14.99 5.45
CA ASN A 57 1.24 -16.44 5.25
C ASN A 57 0.45 -16.83 3.98
N SER A 58 0.38 -15.98 2.95
CA SER A 58 -0.37 -16.31 1.73
C SER A 58 0.27 -15.72 0.49
N SER A 59 0.15 -16.45 -0.63
CA SER A 59 0.40 -15.95 -1.99
C SER A 59 -0.44 -14.71 -2.27
N GLY A 60 0.22 -13.55 -2.17
CA GLY A 60 -0.19 -12.31 -2.81
C GLY A 60 -1.26 -11.45 -2.11
N GLY A 61 -0.86 -10.21 -1.84
CA GLY A 61 -1.75 -9.04 -1.83
C GLY A 61 -2.27 -8.56 -0.48
N LYS A 62 -1.94 -7.30 -0.16
CA LYS A 62 -2.88 -6.40 0.55
C LYS A 62 -3.00 -5.08 -0.19
N ILE A 63 -1.91 -4.32 -0.23
CA ILE A 63 -1.93 -2.97 -0.78
C ILE A 63 -0.53 -2.57 -1.24
N ALA A 64 -0.45 -1.79 -2.31
CA ALA A 64 0.73 -1.05 -2.71
C ALA A 64 0.38 0.44 -2.77
N PHE A 65 1.34 1.29 -2.44
CA PHE A 65 1.23 2.73 -2.58
C PHE A 65 2.28 3.22 -3.57
N PHE A 66 1.92 4.15 -4.43
CA PHE A 66 2.85 4.81 -5.34
C PHE A 66 2.83 6.30 -5.08
N VAL A 67 4.01 6.90 -4.92
CA VAL A 67 4.15 8.34 -4.69
C VAL A 67 5.06 8.93 -5.77
N LYS A 68 4.57 9.96 -6.47
CA LYS A 68 5.25 10.64 -7.56
C LYS A 68 6.32 11.60 -7.05
N THR A 69 7.41 11.06 -6.51
CA THR A 69 8.66 11.77 -6.28
C THR A 69 9.74 10.74 -5.99
N PRO A 70 10.99 10.96 -6.43
CA PRO A 70 12.10 10.16 -5.93
C PRO A 70 12.24 10.36 -4.41
N ASP A 71 12.69 9.29 -3.74
CA ASP A 71 13.23 9.29 -2.37
C ASP A 71 12.28 9.70 -1.24
N VAL A 72 11.01 9.30 -1.32
CA VAL A 72 10.10 9.40 -0.16
C VAL A 72 10.54 8.45 0.95
N LYS A 73 10.70 8.98 2.16
CA LYS A 73 10.82 8.16 3.37
C LYS A 73 9.44 7.77 3.86
N PHE A 74 9.28 6.50 4.18
CA PHE A 74 8.04 5.98 4.75
C PHE A 74 8.23 5.64 6.21
N VAL A 75 7.26 6.04 7.02
CA VAL A 75 7.20 5.71 8.44
C VAL A 75 5.96 4.87 8.64
N GLU A 76 6.14 3.65 9.16
CA GLU A 76 5.02 2.80 9.55
C GLU A 76 4.56 3.22 10.96
N ILE A 77 3.28 3.56 11.08
CA ILE A 77 2.66 3.93 12.35
C ILE A 77 1.74 2.78 12.77
N TYR A 78 1.94 2.29 13.98
CA TYR A 78 1.09 1.28 14.60
C TYR A 78 0.09 1.97 15.51
N GLN A 79 -1.21 1.88 15.17
CA GLN A 79 -2.27 2.31 16.06
C GLN A 79 -2.69 1.11 16.92
N THR A 80 -2.35 1.13 18.20
CA THR A 80 -2.91 0.19 19.17
C THR A 80 -4.31 0.67 19.54
N SER A 81 -5.30 -0.21 19.43
CA SER A 81 -6.60 0.02 20.03
C SER A 81 -6.38 0.20 21.54
N HIS A 82 -6.92 1.26 22.15
CA HIS A 82 -6.95 1.38 23.60
C HIS A 82 -7.70 0.15 24.15
N SER A 83 -6.98 -0.81 24.70
CA SER A 83 -7.58 -1.80 25.61
C SER A 83 -8.01 -1.02 26.85
N SER A 84 -9.30 -1.05 27.14
CA SER A 84 -9.91 -0.56 28.38
C SER A 84 -9.04 -0.95 29.59
N LEU A 85 -8.70 0.05 30.41
CA LEU A 85 -8.12 -0.13 31.74
C LEU A 85 -8.93 -1.21 32.47
N LYS A 86 -8.26 -2.28 32.93
CA LYS A 86 -8.87 -3.18 33.91
C LYS A 86 -9.11 -2.36 35.16
N ASP A 87 -10.36 -2.32 35.63
CA ASP A 87 -10.70 -1.81 36.95
C ASP A 87 -9.75 -2.44 37.98
N SER A 88 -9.14 -1.57 38.77
CA SER A 88 -8.30 -1.95 39.90
C SER A 88 -9.23 -2.62 40.91
N THR A 89 -8.94 -3.88 41.25
CA THR A 89 -9.57 -4.54 42.39
C THR A 89 -9.15 -3.78 43.65
N GLU A 90 -10.09 -3.11 44.31
CA GLU A 90 -9.93 -2.70 45.71
C GLU A 90 -9.74 -3.97 46.54
N VAL A 91 -8.59 -4.05 47.21
CA VAL A 91 -8.35 -5.01 48.30
C VAL A 91 -9.01 -4.43 49.54
N GLN A 92 -10.01 -5.12 50.08
CA GLN A 92 -10.44 -4.99 51.47
C GLN A 92 -9.84 -6.11 52.30
#